data_AF-A0A5P2CQQ6-F1
#
_entry.id   AF-A0A5P2CQQ6-F1
#
_cell.length_a   1.000
_cell.length_b   1.000
_cell.length_c   1.000
_cell.angle_alpha   90.00
_cell.angle_beta   90.00
_cell.angle_gamma   90.00
#
_symmetry.space_group_name_H-M   'P 1'
#
loop_
_entity.id
_entity.type
_entity.pdbx_description
1 polymer ?
#
loop_
_entity_poly.entity_id
_entity_poly.type
_entity_poly.pdbx_seq_one_letter_code
_entity_poly.pdbx_strand_id
1 'polypeptide(L)'
;MNQIPDMIAFYRARLDEEAAVARKALRMKFDLPSDAPWERARLMTERGMYVSPHDRHMGAQSPARTLKRIEAERRLLDEIFAYEAKIDGEWGCGCDAERIAAGLCPDVGEDGIRALRLKVEVFDDHPDFQESWRP
;
A
#
# COMPACT_ATOMS: atom_id res chain seq x y z
N MET A 1 14.10 0.15 19.46
CA MET A 1 14.03 -0.39 18.09
C MET A 1 13.74 0.79 17.18
N ASN A 2 14.41 0.89 16.03
CA ASN A 2 14.22 2.01 15.12
C ASN A 2 12.84 1.84 14.46
N GLN A 3 11.91 2.76 14.72
CA GLN A 3 10.51 2.63 14.31
C GLN A 3 10.32 2.55 12.78
N ILE A 4 11.25 3.14 12.01
CA ILE A 4 11.20 3.19 10.56
C ILE A 4 11.37 1.80 9.92
N PRO A 5 12.45 1.03 10.18
CA PRO A 5 12.58 -0.35 9.74
C PRO A 5 11.37 -1.22 10.06
N ASP A 6 10.83 -1.10 11.27
CA ASP A 6 9.68 -1.90 11.72
C ASP A 6 8.42 -1.55 10.91
N MET A 7 8.15 -0.25 10.72
CA MET A 7 7.01 0.24 9.93
C MET A 7 7.13 -0.14 8.44
N ILE A 8 8.35 -0.08 7.86
CA ILE A 8 8.61 -0.53 6.48
C ILE A 8 8.36 -2.02 6.34
N ALA A 9 8.91 -2.83 7.26
CA ALA A 9 8.75 -4.28 7.22
C ALA A 9 7.29 -4.67 7.33
N PHE A 10 6.55 -4.04 8.26
CA PHE A 10 5.11 -4.20 8.41
C PHE A 10 4.36 -3.85 7.12
N TYR A 11 4.59 -2.67 6.55
CA TYR A 11 3.87 -2.22 5.36
C TYR A 11 4.16 -3.11 4.13
N ARG A 12 5.42 -3.50 3.93
CA ARG A 12 5.80 -4.43 2.85
C ARG A 12 5.12 -5.79 3.02
N ALA A 13 5.06 -6.32 4.25
CA ALA A 13 4.37 -7.58 4.52
C ALA A 13 2.89 -7.51 4.15
N ARG A 14 2.19 -6.42 4.50
CA ARG A 14 0.78 -6.21 4.11
C ARG A 14 0.59 -6.13 2.59
N LEU A 15 1.47 -5.40 1.90
CA LEU A 15 1.45 -5.34 0.43
C LEU A 15 1.70 -6.72 -0.20
N ASP A 16 2.57 -7.55 0.38
CA ASP A 16 2.83 -8.91 -0.09
C ASP A 16 1.64 -9.84 0.13
N GLU A 17 0.99 -9.75 1.29
CA GLU A 17 -0.23 -10.50 1.63
C GLU A 17 -1.38 -10.14 0.69
N GLU A 18 -1.66 -8.85 0.50
CA GLU A 18 -2.68 -8.39 -0.45
C GLU A 18 -2.37 -8.85 -1.88
N ALA A 19 -1.09 -8.78 -2.31
CA ALA A 19 -0.69 -9.25 -3.62
C ALA A 19 -0.88 -10.77 -3.76
N ALA A 20 -0.60 -11.55 -2.73
CA ALA A 20 -0.83 -12.99 -2.72
C ALA A 20 -2.32 -13.32 -2.87
N VAL A 21 -3.20 -12.62 -2.13
CA VAL A 21 -4.65 -12.75 -2.23
C VAL A 21 -5.13 -12.38 -3.64
N ALA A 22 -4.68 -11.25 -4.19
CA ALA A 22 -5.05 -10.80 -5.53
C ALA A 22 -4.59 -11.80 -6.61
N ARG A 23 -3.36 -12.33 -6.53
CA ARG A 23 -2.87 -13.37 -7.46
C ARG A 23 -3.71 -14.65 -7.38
N LYS A 24 -4.14 -15.05 -6.17
CA LYS A 24 -5.03 -16.20 -6.00
C LYS A 24 -6.39 -15.93 -6.62
N ALA A 25 -6.95 -14.74 -6.40
CA ALA A 25 -8.23 -14.32 -6.96
C ALA A 25 -8.23 -14.26 -8.50
N LEU A 26 -7.12 -13.84 -9.14
CA LEU A 26 -6.98 -13.86 -10.61
C LEU A 26 -7.15 -15.25 -11.23
N ARG A 27 -6.83 -16.32 -10.48
CA ARG A 27 -6.95 -17.70 -10.95
C ARG A 27 -8.36 -18.25 -10.81
N MET A 28 -9.24 -17.54 -10.10
CA MET A 28 -10.64 -17.93 -9.95
C MET A 28 -11.42 -17.40 -11.16
N LYS A 29 -12.26 -18.24 -11.76
CA LYS A 29 -13.20 -17.81 -12.80
C LYS A 29 -14.31 -16.98 -12.15
N PHE A 30 -14.02 -15.71 -11.89
CA PHE A 30 -15.02 -14.73 -11.53
C PHE A 30 -15.39 -13.99 -12.80
N ASP A 31 -16.65 -14.07 -13.22
CA ASP A 31 -17.15 -13.46 -14.46
C ASP A 31 -17.32 -11.95 -14.27
N LEU A 32 -16.21 -11.25 -14.08
CA LEU A 32 -16.10 -9.80 -14.07
C LEU A 32 -15.77 -9.38 -15.51
N PRO A 33 -16.67 -8.66 -16.22
CA PRO A 33 -16.39 -8.15 -17.56
C PRO A 33 -15.08 -7.38 -17.54
N SER A 34 -14.10 -7.94 -18.24
CA SER A 34 -12.69 -7.58 -18.17
C SER A 34 -12.39 -6.53 -19.24
N ASP A 35 -12.13 -5.31 -18.77
CA ASP A 35 -11.25 -4.26 -19.32
C ASP A 35 -11.68 -2.85 -18.87
N ALA A 36 -12.93 -2.70 -18.42
CA ALA A 36 -13.46 -1.47 -17.84
C ALA A 36 -14.23 -1.76 -16.51
N PRO A 37 -13.55 -1.81 -15.34
CA PRO A 37 -14.21 -2.08 -14.06
C PRO A 37 -15.23 -1.00 -13.63
N TRP A 38 -15.21 0.18 -14.25
CA TRP A 38 -16.26 1.21 -14.10
C TRP A 38 -17.53 0.92 -14.91
N GLU A 39 -17.52 -0.09 -15.79
CA GLU A 39 -18.53 -0.27 -16.83
C GLU A 39 -19.47 -1.47 -16.64
N ARG A 40 -19.29 -2.27 -15.57
CA ARG A 40 -20.28 -3.13 -14.86
C ARG A 40 -19.58 -4.38 -14.34
N ALA A 41 -19.33 -4.45 -13.03
CA ALA A 41 -19.21 -5.74 -12.35
C ALA A 41 -20.60 -6.40 -12.35
N ARG A 42 -20.69 -7.61 -12.91
CA ARG A 42 -21.95 -8.37 -12.99
C ARG A 42 -21.88 -9.51 -11.98
N LEU A 43 -22.79 -9.52 -11.01
CA LEU A 43 -23.08 -10.72 -10.23
C LEU A 43 -24.31 -11.38 -10.85
N MET A 44 -24.14 -12.58 -11.40
CA MET A 44 -25.25 -13.38 -11.91
C MET A 44 -26.04 -13.92 -10.72
N THR A 45 -27.28 -13.49 -10.55
CA THR A 45 -28.23 -14.08 -9.58
C THR A 45 -29.42 -14.70 -10.34
N GLU A 46 -30.09 -15.67 -9.73
CA GLU A 46 -31.22 -16.41 -10.32
C GLU A 46 -32.43 -15.53 -10.71
N ARG A 47 -32.48 -14.25 -10.30
CA ARG A 47 -33.62 -13.34 -10.48
C ARG A 47 -33.40 -12.19 -11.48
N GLY A 48 -32.30 -12.19 -12.25
CA GLY A 48 -32.01 -11.18 -13.27
C GLY A 48 -30.89 -10.20 -12.89
N MET A 49 -30.61 -9.26 -13.82
CA MET A 49 -29.48 -8.31 -13.75
C MET A 49 -29.72 -7.21 -12.70
N TYR A 50 -29.04 -7.30 -11.55
CA TYR A 50 -28.94 -6.21 -10.58
C TYR A 50 -27.45 -5.89 -10.38
N VAL A 51 -27.09 -4.61 -10.51
CA VAL A 51 -25.74 -4.12 -10.17
C VAL A 51 -25.91 -3.23 -8.96
N SER A 52 -25.63 -3.79 -7.79
CA SER A 52 -25.63 -3.02 -6.54
C SER A 52 -24.42 -2.08 -6.50
N PRO A 53 -24.44 -1.01 -5.69
CA PRO A 53 -23.25 -0.23 -5.38
C PRO A 53 -22.09 -1.08 -4.83
N HIS A 54 -22.41 -2.16 -4.10
CA HIS A 54 -21.43 -3.11 -3.58
C HIS A 54 -20.71 -3.85 -4.72
N ASP A 55 -21.43 -4.23 -5.78
CA ASP A 55 -20.85 -4.92 -6.94
C ASP A 55 -19.90 -3.99 -7.69
N ARG A 56 -20.27 -2.71 -7.86
CA ARG A 56 -19.38 -1.70 -8.44
C ARG A 56 -18.12 -1.49 -7.61
N HIS A 57 -18.25 -1.46 -6.28
CA HIS A 57 -17.10 -1.34 -5.37
C HIS A 57 -16.16 -2.54 -5.52
N MET A 58 -16.68 -3.78 -5.49
CA MET A 58 -15.87 -4.99 -5.72
C MET A 58 -15.20 -5.00 -7.10
N GLY A 59 -15.92 -4.58 -8.15
CA GLY A 59 -15.36 -4.44 -9.50
C GLY A 59 -14.23 -3.43 -9.59
N ALA A 60 -14.39 -2.28 -8.92
CA ALA A 60 -13.35 -1.27 -8.84
C ALA A 60 -12.11 -1.77 -8.09
N GLN A 61 -12.23 -2.80 -7.25
CA GLN A 61 -11.13 -3.48 -6.55
C GLN A 61 -10.70 -4.78 -7.26
N SER A 62 -10.80 -4.83 -8.60
CA SER A 62 -10.44 -6.03 -9.36
C SER A 62 -9.01 -6.47 -9.04
N PRO A 63 -8.74 -7.79 -8.96
CA PRO A 63 -7.41 -8.29 -8.59
C PRO A 63 -6.27 -7.75 -9.47
N ALA A 64 -6.53 -7.57 -10.76
CA ALA A 64 -5.56 -6.98 -11.69
C ALA A 64 -5.23 -5.52 -11.35
N ARG A 65 -6.23 -4.73 -10.95
CA ARG A 65 -6.01 -3.34 -10.53
C ARG A 65 -5.29 -3.29 -9.18
N THR A 66 -5.64 -4.17 -8.25
CA THR A 66 -4.96 -4.29 -6.95
C THR A 66 -3.47 -4.55 -7.13
N LEU A 67 -3.08 -5.47 -8.01
CA LEU A 67 -1.66 -5.71 -8.30
C LEU A 67 -0.95 -4.49 -8.89
N LYS A 68 -1.61 -3.74 -9.79
CA LYS A 68 -1.06 -2.49 -10.32
C LYS A 68 -0.89 -1.42 -9.23
N ARG A 69 -1.84 -1.31 -8.30
CA ARG A 69 -1.75 -0.40 -7.14
C ARG A 69 -0.57 -0.79 -6.25
N ILE A 70 -0.46 -2.07 -5.89
CA ILE A 70 0.61 -2.55 -5.01
C ILE A 70 1.99 -2.29 -5.63
N GLU A 71 2.16 -2.54 -6.93
CA GLU A 71 3.41 -2.23 -7.61
C GLU A 71 3.73 -0.73 -7.59
N ALA A 72 2.73 0.12 -7.77
CA ALA A 72 2.90 1.57 -7.65
C ALA A 72 3.25 2.00 -6.21
N GLU A 73 2.65 1.36 -5.19
CA GLU A 73 2.95 1.63 -3.79
C GLU A 73 4.37 1.20 -3.39
N ARG A 74 4.86 0.07 -3.91
CA ARG A 74 6.27 -0.33 -3.72
C ARG A 74 7.23 0.71 -4.29
N ARG A 75 7.00 1.15 -5.52
CA ARG A 75 7.81 2.21 -6.14
C ARG A 75 7.71 3.53 -5.39
N LEU A 76 6.54 3.84 -4.85
CA LEU A 76 6.34 5.04 -4.05
C LEU A 76 7.15 5.00 -2.74
N LEU A 77 7.35 3.82 -2.12
CA LEU A 77 8.25 3.70 -0.98
C LEU A 77 9.68 4.07 -1.35
N ASP A 78 10.16 3.60 -2.50
CA ASP A 78 11.51 3.94 -2.97
C ASP A 78 11.61 5.46 -3.23
N GLU A 79 10.58 6.08 -3.80
CA GLU A 79 10.53 7.53 -4.00
C GLU A 79 10.49 8.30 -2.67
N ILE A 80 9.77 7.82 -1.65
CA ILE A 80 9.75 8.45 -0.32
C ILE A 80 11.18 8.56 0.21
N PHE A 81 11.95 7.46 0.21
CA PHE A 81 13.34 7.50 0.68
C PHE A 81 14.24 8.35 -0.20
N ALA A 82 14.04 8.32 -1.53
CA ALA A 82 14.78 9.17 -2.44
C ALA A 82 14.51 10.66 -2.22
N TYR A 83 13.29 11.04 -1.84
CA TYR A 83 12.95 12.43 -1.49
C TYR A 83 13.56 12.85 -0.16
N GLU A 84 13.51 12.01 0.87
CA GLU A 84 14.18 12.30 2.16
C GLU A 84 15.71 12.42 1.97
N ALA A 85 16.31 11.60 1.10
CA ALA A 85 17.74 11.64 0.79
C ALA A 85 18.18 12.86 -0.04
N LYS A 86 17.26 13.53 -0.75
CA LYS A 86 17.56 14.71 -1.58
C LYS A 86 17.83 15.96 -0.75
N ILE A 87 17.56 15.94 0.55
CA ILE A 87 17.86 17.05 1.44
C ILE A 87 19.39 17.12 1.54
N ASP A 88 19.99 18.05 0.78
CA ASP A 88 21.42 18.28 0.77
C ASP A 88 21.86 18.75 2.16
N GLY A 89 23.09 18.43 2.55
CA GLY A 89 23.60 18.63 3.93
C GLY A 89 23.50 20.07 4.49
N GLU A 90 23.04 21.04 3.70
CA GLU A 90 22.70 22.40 4.12
C GLU A 90 21.39 22.45 4.92
N TRP A 91 20.42 21.59 4.61
CA TRP A 91 19.10 21.51 5.27
C TRP A 91 18.77 20.13 5.85
N GLY A 92 19.69 19.15 5.81
CA GLY A 92 19.48 17.81 6.37
C GLY A 92 20.76 17.00 6.66
N CYS A 93 20.59 15.72 7.05
CA CYS A 93 21.68 14.85 7.55
C CYS A 93 22.63 14.34 6.46
N GLY A 94 22.37 14.63 5.17
CA GLY A 94 23.13 14.12 4.03
C GLY A 94 23.14 12.59 3.90
N CYS A 95 22.21 11.89 4.54
CA CYS A 95 22.10 10.43 4.43
C CYS A 95 21.47 10.02 3.10
N ASP A 96 21.95 8.90 2.55
CA ASP A 96 21.33 8.29 1.38
C ASP A 96 20.02 7.54 1.72
N ALA A 97 19.27 7.17 0.69
CA ALA A 97 17.99 6.49 0.82
C ALA A 97 18.09 5.15 1.56
N GLU A 98 19.19 4.40 1.35
CA GLU A 98 19.41 3.10 1.99
C GLU A 98 19.59 3.25 3.51
N ARG A 99 20.38 4.25 3.92
CA ARG A 99 20.63 4.57 5.32
C ARG A 99 19.37 5.08 6.02
N ILE A 100 18.54 5.87 5.34
CA ILE A 100 17.24 6.31 5.87
C ILE A 100 16.28 5.13 6.02
N ALA A 101 16.18 4.26 5.01
CA ALA A 101 15.35 3.06 5.07
C ALA A 101 15.78 2.10 6.19
N ALA A 102 17.07 2.06 6.53
CA ALA A 102 17.61 1.33 7.67
C ALA A 102 17.34 2.01 9.04
N GLY A 103 16.71 3.18 9.06
CA GLY A 103 16.46 3.96 10.27
C GLY A 103 17.75 4.51 10.89
N LEU A 104 18.77 4.79 10.07
CA LEU A 104 20.10 5.22 10.52
C LEU A 104 20.40 6.70 10.22
N CYS A 105 19.43 7.48 9.70
CA CYS A 105 19.59 8.94 9.62
C CYS A 105 19.23 9.57 10.98
N PRO A 106 20.09 10.46 11.51
CA PRO A 106 19.85 11.13 12.79
C PRO A 106 18.70 12.14 12.76
N ASP A 107 18.38 12.72 11.59
CA ASP A 107 17.35 13.76 11.45
C ASP A 107 15.95 13.18 11.21
N VAL A 108 15.88 11.96 10.67
CA VAL A 108 14.63 11.19 10.61
C VAL A 108 14.49 10.48 11.97
N GLY A 109 14.23 11.29 13.00
CA GLY A 109 14.16 10.85 14.39
C GLY A 109 12.97 9.93 14.69
N GLU A 110 12.60 9.86 15.97
CA GLU A 110 11.46 9.08 16.47
C GLU A 110 10.11 9.50 15.85
N ASP A 111 10.01 10.70 15.29
CA ASP A 111 8.85 11.17 14.53
C ASP A 111 8.71 10.53 13.14
N GLY A 112 9.69 9.74 12.70
CA GLY A 112 9.65 8.97 11.47
C GLY A 112 9.41 9.81 10.20
N ILE A 113 9.02 9.15 9.11
CA ILE A 113 8.69 9.81 7.84
C ILE A 113 7.17 9.94 7.76
N ARG A 114 6.64 11.16 7.76
CA ARG A 114 5.18 11.42 7.75
C ARG A 114 4.47 10.77 6.57
N ALA A 115 5.08 10.76 5.39
CA ALA A 115 4.52 10.10 4.21
C ALA A 115 4.38 8.59 4.43
N LEU A 116 5.33 7.96 5.12
CA LEU A 116 5.26 6.53 5.47
C LEU A 116 4.18 6.27 6.52
N ARG A 117 4.06 7.11 7.56
CA ARG A 117 2.97 7.00 8.56
C ARG A 117 1.59 7.00 7.93
N LEU A 118 1.33 7.95 7.02
CA LEU A 118 0.08 8.03 6.26
C LEU A 118 -0.20 6.79 5.39
N LYS A 119 0.85 6.09 4.94
CA LYS A 119 0.69 4.85 4.18
C LYS A 119 0.36 3.66 5.06
N VAL A 120 0.92 3.62 6.27
CA VAL A 120 0.70 2.51 7.21
C VAL A 120 -0.63 2.64 7.95
N GLU A 121 -1.16 3.86 8.11
CA GLU A 121 -2.43 4.16 8.78
C GLU A 121 -3.64 3.37 8.23
N VAL A 122 -3.62 2.95 6.96
CA VAL A 122 -4.70 2.13 6.38
C VAL A 122 -4.86 0.76 7.06
N PHE A 123 -3.86 0.33 7.83
CA PHE A 123 -3.83 -0.93 8.57
C PHE A 123 -3.98 -0.72 10.08
N ASP A 124 -4.60 0.37 10.53
CA ASP A 124 -4.77 0.68 11.95
C ASP A 124 -5.70 -0.29 12.71
N ASP A 125 -6.42 -1.12 11.97
CA ASP A 125 -7.22 -2.24 12.46
C ASP A 125 -6.42 -3.56 12.58
N HIS A 126 -5.17 -3.58 12.13
CA HIS A 126 -4.30 -4.76 12.18
C HIS A 126 -3.69 -4.94 13.58
N PRO A 127 -3.66 -6.16 14.16
CA PRO A 127 -3.17 -6.38 15.53
C PRO A 127 -1.69 -6.01 15.74
N ASP A 128 -0.86 -6.16 14.70
CA ASP A 128 0.56 -5.78 14.74
C ASP A 128 0.81 -4.29 14.45
N PHE A 129 -0.23 -3.49 14.16
CA PHE A 129 -0.09 -2.05 14.01
C PHE A 129 0.27 -1.41 15.36
N GLN A 130 1.23 -0.49 15.36
CA GLN A 130 1.62 0.24 16.56
C GLN A 130 0.99 1.63 16.55
N GLU A 131 0.34 2.02 17.65
CA GLU A 131 -0.29 3.35 17.78
C GLU A 131 0.70 4.51 17.55
N SER A 132 1.98 4.30 17.88
CA SER A 132 3.06 5.26 17.59
C SER A 132 3.33 5.50 16.11
N TRP A 133 2.78 4.68 15.21
CA TRP A 133 2.89 4.87 13.76
C TRP A 133 1.82 5.79 13.19
N ARG A 134 0.82 6.20 14.00
CA ARG A 134 -0.15 7.20 13.55
C ARG A 134 0.54 8.53 13.20
N PRO A 135 0.06 9.26 12.17
CA PRO A 135 0.63 10.54 11.74
C PRO A 135 0.65 11.63 12.81
#